data_AF-A0A392RSD2-F1
#
_entry.id   AF-A0A392RSD2-F1
#
_cell.length_a   1.000
_cell.length_b   1.000
_cell.length_c   1.000
_cell.angle_alpha   90.00
_cell.angle_beta   90.00
_cell.angle_gamma   90.00
#
_symmetry.space_group_name_H-M   'P 1'
#
loop_
_entity.id
_entity.type
_entity.pdbx_description
1 polymer ?
#
loop_
_entity_poly.entity_id
_entity_poly.type
_entity_poly.pdbx_seq_one_letter_code
_entity_poly.pdbx_strand_id
1 'polypeptide(L)' 'EVEYQAIMDRNEAVFYEQYGANMRAQEEQRAAASASAAAASQGSPIFTLRELGMDDSPDFQNFMDPPASG' A
#
# COMPACT_ATOMS: atom_id res chain seq x y z
N GLU A 1 20.90 3.94 37.50
CA GLU A 1 19.88 4.66 36.72
C GLU A 1 20.44 5.29 35.45
N VAL A 2 21.57 6.02 35.50
CA VAL A 2 22.18 6.70 34.33
C VAL A 2 22.39 5.79 33.11
N GLU A 3 22.82 4.54 33.29
CA GLU A 3 23.03 3.60 32.18
C GLU A 3 21.74 3.20 31.46
N TYR A 4 20.64 3.01 32.20
CA TYR A 4 19.34 2.71 31.60
C TYR A 4 18.83 3.88 30.77
N GLN A 5 19.01 5.11 31.25
CA GLN A 5 18.65 6.30 30.51
C GLN A 5 19.48 6.43 29.23
N ALA A 6 20.80 6.24 29.30
CA ALA A 6 21.66 6.29 28.13
C ALA A 6 21.31 5.23 27.06
N ILE A 7 20.88 4.03 27.49
CA ILE A 7 20.40 2.98 26.58
C ILE A 7 19.06 3.39 25.96
N MET A 8 18.14 3.97 26.73
CA MET A 8 16.86 4.47 26.22
C MET A 8 17.06 5.58 25.19
N ASP A 9 17.90 6.56 25.49
CA ASP A 9 18.19 7.68 24.59
C ASP A 9 18.79 7.19 23.27
N ARG A 10 19.70 6.20 23.34
CA ARG A 10 20.26 5.56 22.15
C ARG A 10 19.21 4.82 21.33
N ASN A 11 18.32 4.08 21.98
CA ASN A 11 17.26 3.33 21.30
C ASN A 11 16.24 4.28 20.65
N GLU A 12 15.90 5.38 21.32
CA GLU A 12 15.01 6.41 20.81
C GLU A 12 15.61 7.08 19.56
N ALA A 13 16.89 7.44 19.60
CA ALA A 13 17.57 8.02 18.44
C ALA A 13 17.57 7.07 17.24
N VAL A 14 17.88 5.78 17.46
CA VAL A 14 17.87 4.76 16.41
C VAL A 14 16.46 4.55 15.85
N PHE A 15 15.43 4.57 16.71
CA PHE A 15 14.05 4.41 16.29
C PHE A 15 13.61 5.50 15.30
N TYR A 16 13.86 6.77 15.62
CA TYR A 16 13.46 7.87 14.74
C TYR A 16 14.23 7.91 13.43
N GLU A 17 15.53 7.58 13.47
CA GLU A 17 16.35 7.50 12.26
C GLU A 17 15.84 6.41 11.32
N GLN A 18 15.58 5.21 11.84
CA GLN A 18 15.09 4.08 11.06
C GLN A 18 13.66 4.29 10.57
N TYR A 19 12.79 4.86 11.41
CA TYR A 19 11.43 5.22 11.01
C TYR A 19 11.44 6.22 9.85
N GLY A 20 12.25 7.29 9.95
CA GLY A 20 12.38 8.28 8.89
C GLY A 20 12.99 7.70 7.60
N ALA A 21 13.92 6.76 7.70
CA ALA A 21 14.45 6.04 6.54
C ALA A 21 13.36 5.15 5.89
N ASN A 22 12.58 4.43 6.69
CA ASN A 22 11.50 3.58 6.19
C ASN A 22 10.39 4.38 5.51
N MET A 23 9.97 5.49 6.11
CA MET A 23 8.95 6.39 5.52
C MET A 23 9.38 6.93 4.17
N ARG A 24 10.64 7.36 4.04
CA ARG A 24 11.18 7.86 2.77
C ARG A 24 11.25 6.77 1.70
N ALA A 25 11.69 5.57 2.07
CA ALA A 25 11.73 4.43 1.14
C ALA A 25 10.32 4.02 0.67
N GLN A 26 9.34 4.02 1.57
CA GLN A 26 7.94 3.74 1.23
C GLN A 26 7.37 4.82 0.28
N GLU A 27 7.62 6.10 0.56
CA GLU A 27 7.19 7.21 -0.30
C GLU A 27 7.79 7.09 -1.71
N GLU A 28 9.09 6.80 -1.79
CA GLU A 28 9.79 6.61 -3.07
C GLU A 28 9.24 5.41 -3.85
N GLN A 29 9.00 4.28 -3.17
CA GLN A 29 8.38 3.11 -3.79
C GLN A 29 6.97 3.43 -4.29
N ARG A 30 6.18 4.18 -3.52
CA ARG A 30 4.84 4.61 -3.92
C ARG A 30 4.90 5.52 -5.14
N ALA A 31 5.82 6.49 -5.15
CA ALA A 31 6.02 7.38 -6.29
C ALA A 31 6.43 6.61 -7.55
N ALA A 32 7.33 5.64 -7.43
CA ALA A 32 7.75 4.78 -8.53
C ALA A 32 6.59 3.93 -9.07
N ALA A 33 5.77 3.35 -8.18
CA ALA A 33 4.58 2.59 -8.57
C ALA A 33 3.54 3.46 -9.29
N SER A 34 3.29 4.67 -8.78
CA SER A 34 2.38 5.64 -9.42
C SER A 34 2.88 6.08 -10.80
N ALA A 35 4.18 6.36 -10.94
CA ALA A 35 4.79 6.70 -12.23
C ALA A 35 4.68 5.53 -13.23
N SER A 36 4.92 4.29 -12.77
CA SER A 36 4.76 3.09 -13.58
C SER A 36 3.31 2.89 -14.05
N ALA A 37 2.34 3.06 -13.16
CA ALA A 37 0.91 2.98 -13.50
C ALA A 37 0.50 4.07 -14.50
N ALA A 38 1.02 5.29 -14.37
CA ALA A 38 0.78 6.37 -15.31
C ALA A 38 1.40 6.08 -16.70
N ALA A 39 2.60 5.50 -16.75
CA ALA A 39 3.22 5.09 -18.01
C ALA A 39 2.44 3.96 -18.69
N ALA A 40 1.96 2.98 -17.92
CA ALA A 40 1.14 1.88 -18.43
C ALA A 40 -0.21 2.40 -18.96
N SER A 41 -0.85 3.36 -18.30
CA SER A 41 -2.13 3.92 -18.75
C SER A 41 -2.02 4.75 -20.02
N GLN A 42 -0.89 5.42 -20.27
CA GLN A 42 -0.70 6.24 -21.48
C GLN A 42 -0.53 5.43 -22.77
N GLY A 43 -0.23 4.12 -22.69
CA GLY A 43 -0.11 3.23 -23.85
C GLY A 43 -1.17 2.13 -23.93
N SER A 44 -2.06 2.02 -22.93
CA SER A 44 -3.05 0.95 -22.86
C SER A 44 -4.38 1.35 -23.52
N PRO A 45 -4.99 0.48 -24.35
CA PRO A 45 -6.35 0.70 -24.82
C PRO A 45 -7.30 0.78 -23.61
N ILE A 46 -8.13 1.82 -23.58
CA ILE A 46 -9.16 1.97 -22.55
C ILE A 46 -10.31 1.02 -22.90
N PHE A 47 -10.47 -0.03 -22.10
CA PHE A 47 -11.66 -0.87 -22.13
C PHE A 47 -12.56 -0.52 -20.94
N THR A 48 -13.87 -0.48 -21.17
CA THR A 48 -14.83 -0.38 -20.05
C THR A 48 -14.96 -1.74 -19.35
N LEU A 49 -15.29 -1.76 -18.06
CA LEU A 49 -15.54 -3.01 -17.31
C LEU A 49 -16.59 -3.89 -18.03
N ARG A 50 -17.60 -3.28 -18.65
CA ARG A 50 -18.57 -3.92 -19.55
C ARG A 50 -17.94 -4.56 -20.79
N GLU A 51 -17.01 -3.87 -21.45
CA GLU A 51 -16.32 -4.40 -22.65
C GLU A 51 -15.39 -5.58 -22.32
N LEU A 52 -14.90 -5.64 -21.08
CA LEU A 52 -14.13 -6.77 -20.54
C LEU A 52 -15.01 -7.91 -19.99
N GLY A 53 -16.34 -7.79 -20.06
CA GLY A 53 -17.27 -8.77 -19.49
C GLY A 53 -17.22 -8.88 -17.97
N MET A 54 -16.62 -7.92 -17.26
CA MET A 54 -16.48 -7.93 -15.80
C MET A 54 -17.69 -7.35 -15.05
N ASP A 55 -18.53 -6.55 -15.72
CA ASP A 55 -19.79 -6.02 -15.14
C ASP A 55 -20.95 -7.06 -15.11
N ASP A 56 -20.87 -8.14 -15.91
CA ASP A 56 -22.00 -9.06 -16.16
C ASP A 56 -22.02 -10.32 -15.26
N SER A 57 -21.29 -10.33 -14.14
CA SER A 57 -21.29 -11.49 -13.25
C SER A 57 -22.15 -11.24 -11.99
N PRO A 58 -23.43 -11.64 -11.97
CA PRO A 58 -24.30 -11.49 -10.79
C PRO A 58 -23.94 -12.42 -9.62
N ASP A 59 -22.94 -13.29 -9.79
CA ASP A 59 -22.60 -14.38 -8.85
C ASP A 59 -21.25 -14.21 -8.13
N PHE A 60 -20.49 -13.12 -8.34
CA PHE A 60 -19.28 -12.89 -7.54
C PHE A 60 -19.66 -12.38 -6.15
N GLN A 61 -19.75 -13.31 -5.20
CA GLN A 61 -19.69 -12.98 -3.78
C GLN A 61 -18.31 -12.38 -3.48
N ASN A 62 -18.26 -11.12 -3.01
CA ASN A 62 -17.00 -10.54 -2.57
C ASN A 62 -16.48 -11.39 -1.40
N PHE A 63 -15.19 -11.73 -1.43
CA PHE A 63 -14.54 -12.47 -0.35
C PHE A 63 -14.66 -11.77 1.02
N MET A 64 -14.87 -10.45 1.00
CA MET A 64 -15.07 -9.62 2.19
C MET A 64 -16.52 -9.42 2.58
N ASP A 65 -17.49 -9.90 1.78
CA ASP A 65 -18.88 -9.87 2.21
C ASP A 65 -19.03 -10.89 3.35
N PRO A 66 -19.47 -10.46 4.54
CA PRO A 66 -19.73 -11.38 5.63
C PRO A 66 -20.81 -12.37 5.17
N PRO A 67 -20.74 -13.64 5.59
CA PRO A 67 -21.79 -14.60 5.26
C PRO A 67 -23.12 -14.00 5.72
N ALA A 68 -24.09 -13.95 4.81
CA ALA A 68 -25.45 -13.53 5.14
C ALA A 68 -25.89 -14.36 6.33
N SER A 69 -26.06 -13.71 7.48
CA SER A 69 -26.45 -14.38 8.72
C SER A 69 -27.82 -15.00 8.50
N GLY A 70 -27.84 -16.33 8.39
CA GLY A 70 -29.04 -17.16 8.46
C GLY A 70 -29.30 -17.61 9.89
#